data_AF-X1GGX2-F1
#
_entry.id   AF-X1GGX2-F1
#
_cell.length_a   1.000
_cell.length_b   1.000
_cell.length_c   1.000
_cell.angle_alpha   90.00
_cell.angle_beta   90.00
_cell.angle_gamma   90.00
#
_symmetry.space_group_name_H-M   'P 1'
#
loop_
_entity.id
_entity.type
_entity.pdbx_description
1 polymer ?
#
loop_
_entity_poly.entity_id
_entity_poly.type
_entity_poly.pdbx_seq_one_letter_code
_entity_poly.pdbx_strand_id
1 'polypeptide(L)'
;MPHLITLDGEVLTPNSKVERKACPFYGFSTIGKTMMDQRGNGCALFVKSCISCQMELSEQETDWNKCPYNNPKMMNILGGAMKNMTIFPREFGTEDRKWTGIRLTDWVKYIQDIQNRD
;
A
#
# COMPACT_ATOMS: atom_id res chain seq x y z
N MET A 1 -14.20 -12.80 7.45
CA MET A 1 -14.71 -11.45 7.76
C MET A 1 -13.77 -10.44 7.12
N PRO A 2 -14.24 -9.35 6.49
CA PRO A 2 -13.38 -8.32 5.92
C PRO A 2 -12.40 -7.78 6.98
N HIS A 3 -11.11 -7.67 6.69
CA HIS A 3 -10.25 -6.79 7.48
C HIS A 3 -10.71 -5.36 7.28
N LEU A 4 -11.24 -4.79 8.36
CA LEU A 4 -11.64 -3.40 8.42
C LEU A 4 -10.42 -2.58 8.81
N ILE A 5 -10.09 -1.56 8.01
CA ILE A 5 -9.09 -0.59 8.43
C ILE A 5 -9.73 0.26 9.51
N THR A 6 -9.10 0.34 10.69
CA THR A 6 -9.57 1.21 11.77
C THR A 6 -8.59 2.35 12.03
N LEU A 7 -9.14 3.54 12.30
CA LEU A 7 -8.41 4.71 12.76
C LEU A 7 -9.07 5.18 14.06
N ASP A 8 -8.31 5.21 15.16
CA ASP A 8 -8.81 5.62 16.48
C ASP A 8 -10.07 4.88 16.97
N GLY A 9 -10.25 3.63 16.55
CA GLY A 9 -11.39 2.78 16.92
C GLY A 9 -12.58 2.86 15.96
N GLU A 10 -12.53 3.74 14.96
CA GLU A 10 -13.56 3.84 13.93
C GLU A 10 -13.17 3.06 12.67
N VAL A 11 -14.14 2.34 12.09
CA VAL A 11 -13.96 1.63 10.83
C VAL A 11 -13.96 2.64 9.68
N LEU A 12 -12.85 2.71 8.96
CA LEU A 12 -12.76 3.50 7.75
C LEU A 12 -13.43 2.77 6.58
N THR A 13 -14.26 3.50 5.84
CA THR A 13 -14.82 3.04 4.58
C THR A 13 -14.23 3.85 3.43
N PRO A 14 -13.94 3.23 2.27
CA PRO A 14 -13.46 3.97 1.12
C PRO A 14 -14.54 4.96 0.64
N ASN A 15 -14.17 6.23 0.49
CA ASN A 15 -14.97 7.31 -0.07
C ASN A 15 -15.15 7.17 -1.60
N SER A 16 -14.31 6.37 -2.25
CA SER A 16 -14.39 6.12 -3.69
C SER A 16 -14.02 4.68 -4.03
N LYS A 17 -14.58 4.16 -5.13
CA LYS A 17 -14.15 2.87 -5.69
C LYS A 17 -12.84 3.07 -6.45
N VAL A 18 -11.75 2.54 -5.89
CA VAL A 18 -10.44 2.46 -6.55
C VAL A 18 -10.08 0.99 -6.68
N GLU A 19 -9.86 0.54 -7.90
CA GLU A 19 -9.32 -0.81 -8.14
C GLU A 19 -7.86 -0.84 -7.72
N ARG A 20 -7.58 -1.61 -6.67
CA ARG A 20 -6.22 -1.84 -6.20
C ARG A 20 -5.68 -3.13 -6.81
N LYS A 21 -4.46 -3.05 -7.34
CA LYS A 21 -3.71 -4.25 -7.72
C LYS A 21 -3.44 -5.09 -6.47
N ALA A 22 -3.16 -6.36 -6.72
CA ALA A 22 -2.75 -7.36 -5.74
C ALA A 22 -1.34 -7.05 -5.17
N CYS A 23 -1.01 -5.80 -4.84
CA CYS A 23 0.26 -5.43 -4.23
C CYS A 23 0.11 -4.19 -3.35
N PRO A 24 0.48 -4.24 -2.06
CA PRO A 24 0.26 -3.13 -1.13
C PRO A 24 1.18 -1.93 -1.39
N PHE A 25 2.24 -2.11 -2.17
CA PHE A 25 3.22 -1.07 -2.50
C PHE A 25 3.00 -0.45 -3.89
N TYR A 26 2.09 -1.02 -4.67
CA TYR A 26 1.83 -0.60 -6.03
C TYR A 26 1.02 0.69 -6.08
N GLY A 27 1.44 1.61 -6.96
CA GLY A 27 0.80 2.90 -7.15
C GLY A 27 1.16 3.91 -6.07
N PHE A 28 2.19 3.65 -5.26
CA PHE A 28 2.65 4.56 -4.21
C PHE A 28 4.11 4.97 -4.43
N SER A 29 4.46 6.16 -3.96
CA SER A 29 5.83 6.62 -3.78
C SER A 29 6.13 6.77 -2.28
N THR A 30 7.39 6.60 -1.89
CA THR A 30 7.81 6.74 -0.49
C THR A 30 8.59 8.04 -0.31
N ILE A 31 8.15 8.86 0.64
CA ILE A 31 8.82 10.10 1.05
C ILE A 31 8.98 10.05 2.57
N GLY A 32 10.22 9.84 3.04
CA GLY A 32 10.49 9.67 4.47
C GLY A 32 9.78 8.43 5.05
N LYS A 33 8.91 8.63 6.04
CA LYS A 33 8.10 7.57 6.67
C LYS A 33 6.69 7.47 6.08
N THR A 34 6.45 8.10 4.93
CA THR A 34 5.12 8.21 4.34
C THR A 34 5.07 7.58 2.95
N MET A 35 3.99 6.86 2.65
CA MET A 35 3.65 6.38 1.31
C MET A 35 2.49 7.19 0.73
N MET A 36 2.72 7.84 -0.41
CA MET A 36 1.76 8.73 -1.08
C MET A 36 1.25 8.09 -2.37
N ASP A 37 -0.06 8.05 -2.54
CA ASP A 37 -0.70 7.51 -3.74
C ASP A 37 -0.35 8.34 -4.99
N GLN A 38 0.15 7.67 -6.03
CA GLN A 38 0.56 8.23 -7.32
C GLN A 38 -0.42 7.89 -8.45
N ARG A 39 -1.58 7.28 -8.15
CA ARG A 39 -2.60 6.86 -9.13
C ARG A 39 -2.12 5.79 -10.12
N GLY A 40 -1.10 5.01 -9.75
CA GLY A 40 -0.58 3.91 -10.56
C GLY A 40 0.93 4.00 -10.81
N ASN A 41 1.48 2.96 -11.44
CA ASN A 41 2.87 2.84 -11.90
C ASN A 41 3.98 3.31 -10.93
N GLY A 42 3.73 3.27 -9.63
CA GLY A 42 4.73 3.56 -8.58
C GLY A 42 5.03 2.31 -7.77
N CYS A 43 6.27 2.15 -7.29
CA CYS A 43 6.66 1.08 -6.39
C CYS A 43 7.29 1.64 -5.10
N ALA A 44 6.51 1.64 -4.01
CA ALA A 44 6.92 2.22 -2.73
C ALA A 44 8.02 1.44 -1.98
N LEU A 45 8.45 0.28 -2.49
CA LEU A 45 9.55 -0.49 -1.92
C LEU A 45 10.91 0.23 -2.01
N PHE A 46 11.06 1.16 -2.95
CA PHE A 46 12.31 1.88 -3.15
C PHE A 46 12.24 3.26 -2.48
N VAL A 47 12.60 3.29 -1.20
CA VAL A 47 12.43 4.41 -0.23
C VAL A 47 13.11 5.75 -0.64
N LYS A 48 13.82 5.82 -1.77
CA LYS A 48 14.49 7.04 -2.27
C LYS A 48 14.41 7.22 -3.78
N SER A 49 13.60 6.41 -4.45
CA SER A 49 13.57 6.37 -5.90
C SER A 49 12.12 6.34 -6.34
N CYS A 50 11.68 7.32 -7.12
CA CYS A 50 10.37 7.31 -7.77
C CYS A 50 10.43 6.30 -8.93
N ILE A 51 10.48 5.00 -8.59
CA ILE A 51 10.64 3.90 -9.53
C ILE A 51 9.27 3.32 -9.86
N SER A 52 9.09 3.03 -11.14
CA SER A 52 7.94 2.32 -11.67
C SER A 52 7.86 0.86 -11.21
N CYS A 53 6.65 0.30 -11.20
CA CYS A 53 6.52 -1.12 -10.87
C CYS A 53 7.18 -1.97 -11.96
N GLN A 54 8.20 -2.74 -11.60
CA GLN A 54 8.92 -3.58 -12.57
C GLN A 54 8.01 -4.63 -13.24
N MET A 55 7.05 -5.18 -12.49
CA MET A 55 6.09 -6.16 -13.03
C MET A 55 5.22 -5.51 -14.10
N GLU A 56 4.66 -4.33 -13.84
CA GLU A 56 3.89 -3.57 -14.84
C GLU A 56 4.74 -3.20 -16.06
N LEU A 57 5.97 -2.72 -15.87
CA LEU A 57 6.89 -2.42 -16.98
C LEU A 57 7.24 -3.65 -17.83
N SER A 58 7.14 -4.85 -17.25
CA SER A 58 7.40 -6.11 -17.93
C SER A 58 6.10 -6.76 -18.43
N GLU A 59 4.99 -6.02 -18.45
CA GLU A 59 3.65 -6.47 -18.87
C GLU A 59 3.13 -7.67 -18.06
N GLN A 60 3.63 -7.83 -16.82
CA GLN A 60 3.18 -8.86 -15.90
C GLN A 60 2.05 -8.36 -15.00
N GLU A 61 1.18 -9.28 -14.60
CA GLU A 61 0.19 -9.03 -13.57
C GLU A 61 0.88 -8.56 -12.27
N THR A 62 0.46 -7.42 -11.74
CA THR A 62 1.01 -6.88 -10.50
C THR A 62 0.44 -7.64 -9.31
N ASP A 63 1.22 -8.61 -8.81
CA ASP A 63 0.89 -9.46 -7.67
C ASP A 63 2.08 -9.54 -6.71
N TRP A 64 1.83 -9.21 -5.44
CA TRP A 64 2.80 -9.27 -4.35
C TRP A 64 3.34 -10.67 -4.12
N ASN A 65 2.52 -11.71 -4.25
CA ASN A 65 2.94 -13.09 -4.05
C ASN A 65 3.89 -13.57 -5.15
N LYS A 66 3.80 -12.97 -6.34
CA LYS A 66 4.70 -13.22 -7.48
C LYS A 66 5.85 -12.21 -7.55
N CYS A 67 5.85 -11.19 -6.69
CA CYS A 67 6.83 -10.11 -6.76
C CYS A 67 8.22 -10.63 -6.38
N PRO A 68 9.27 -10.37 -7.19
CA PRO A 68 10.65 -10.75 -6.84
C PRO A 68 11.14 -10.16 -5.51
N TYR A 69 10.53 -9.04 -5.09
CA TYR A 69 10.84 -8.37 -3.83
C TYR A 69 10.04 -8.90 -2.63
N ASN A 70 9.07 -9.78 -2.83
CA ASN A 70 8.42 -10.49 -1.74
C ASN A 70 9.27 -11.70 -1.33
N ASN A 71 10.41 -11.41 -0.70
CA ASN A 71 11.34 -12.43 -0.22
C ASN A 71 11.83 -12.10 1.20
N PRO A 72 12.32 -13.09 1.97
CA PRO A 72 12.71 -12.89 3.36
C PRO A 72 13.76 -11.79 3.56
N LYS A 73 14.70 -11.62 2.61
CA LYS A 73 15.74 -10.59 2.68
C LYS A 73 15.12 -9.19 2.63
N MET A 74 14.23 -8.96 1.68
CA MET A 74 13.51 -7.69 1.57
C MET A 74 12.59 -7.46 2.78
N MET A 75 11.88 -8.49 3.23
CA MET A 75 11.01 -8.39 4.40
C MET A 75 11.77 -8.06 5.69
N ASN A 76 13.02 -8.52 5.83
CA ASN A 76 13.88 -8.14 6.95
C ASN A 76 14.28 -6.65 6.89
N ILE A 77 14.62 -6.15 5.69
CA ILE A 77 14.93 -4.73 5.46
C ILE A 77 13.70 -3.85 5.76
N LEU A 78 12.52 -4.29 5.32
CA LEU A 78 11.27 -3.56 5.48
C LEU A 78 10.70 -3.67 6.91
N GLY A 79 10.90 -4.79 7.61
CA GLY A 79 10.18 -5.12 8.85
C GLY A 79 10.36 -4.09 9.98
N GLY A 80 11.52 -3.44 10.06
CA GLY A 80 11.75 -2.33 10.99
C GLY A 80 11.17 -1.00 10.50
N ALA A 81 11.25 -0.74 9.20
CA ALA A 81 10.76 0.49 8.59
C ALA A 81 9.22 0.56 8.60
N MET A 82 8.55 -0.52 8.19
CA MET A 82 7.10 -0.58 7.96
C MET A 82 6.27 -0.31 9.21
N LYS A 83 6.76 -0.66 10.42
CA LYS A 83 6.02 -0.46 11.68
C LYS A 83 5.70 1.00 11.97
N ASN A 84 6.52 1.92 11.48
CA ASN A 84 6.39 3.35 11.70
C ASN A 84 6.00 4.11 10.43
N MET A 85 5.55 3.39 9.40
CA MET A 85 5.16 4.01 8.14
C MET A 85 3.66 4.25 8.09
N THR A 86 3.32 5.42 7.55
CA THR A 86 1.95 5.83 7.27
C THR A 86 1.73 5.83 5.76
N ILE A 87 0.57 5.36 5.32
CA ILE A 87 0.16 5.38 3.92
C ILE A 87 -1.08 6.24 3.74
N PHE A 88 -1.15 6.96 2.62
CA PHE A 88 -2.25 7.84 2.27
C PHE A 88 -2.90 7.36 0.97
N PRO A 89 -3.71 6.27 1.02
CA PRO A 89 -4.49 5.82 -0.11
C PRO A 89 -5.65 6.78 -0.37
N ARG A 90 -5.77 7.29 -1.60
CA ARG A 90 -6.68 8.40 -1.93
C ARG A 90 -8.15 8.09 -1.61
N GLU A 91 -8.55 6.82 -1.69
CA GLU A 91 -9.91 6.36 -1.45
C GLU A 91 -10.31 6.45 0.02
N PHE A 92 -9.36 6.57 0.94
CA PHE A 92 -9.64 6.81 2.36
C PHE A 92 -9.40 8.27 2.76
N GLY A 93 -8.90 9.10 1.84
CA GLY A 93 -8.73 10.52 2.08
C GLY A 93 -10.07 11.21 2.25
N THR A 94 -10.19 12.05 3.27
CA THR A 94 -11.29 12.99 3.43
C THR A 94 -10.86 14.36 2.91
N GLU A 95 -11.81 15.19 2.46
CA GLU A 95 -11.51 16.58 2.05
C GLU A 95 -11.06 17.44 3.25
N ASP A 96 -11.27 16.95 4.47
CA ASP A 96 -10.85 17.61 5.70
C ASP A 96 -9.32 17.51 5.92
N ARG A 97 -8.71 18.64 6.24
CA ARG A 97 -7.27 18.80 6.56
C ARG A 97 -6.77 18.00 7.77
N LYS A 98 -7.60 17.13 8.35
CA LYS A 98 -7.31 16.35 9.57
C LYS A 98 -6.93 14.90 9.30
N TRP A 99 -6.93 14.43 8.05
CA TRP A 99 -6.59 13.05 7.76
C TRP A 99 -5.11 12.74 8.04
N THR A 100 -4.87 11.79 8.94
CA THR A 100 -3.53 11.39 9.42
C THR A 100 -2.98 10.16 8.70
N GLY A 101 -3.72 9.61 7.73
CA GLY A 101 -3.34 8.42 6.99
C GLY A 101 -3.63 7.11 7.72
N ILE A 102 -3.17 6.00 7.16
CA ILE A 102 -3.37 4.64 7.65
C ILE A 102 -2.01 4.04 8.00
N ARG A 103 -1.93 3.20 9.04
CA ARG A 103 -0.69 2.45 9.31
C ARG A 103 -0.44 1.46 8.19
N LEU A 104 0.80 1.41 7.69
CA LEU A 104 1.15 0.54 6.57
C LEU A 104 0.83 -0.94 6.85
N THR A 105 0.95 -1.39 8.10
CA THR A 105 0.62 -2.77 8.49
C THR A 105 -0.86 -3.11 8.30
N ASP A 106 -1.75 -2.16 8.54
CA ASP A 106 -3.20 -2.38 8.40
C ASP A 106 -3.61 -2.29 6.93
N TRP A 107 -2.95 -1.42 6.16
CA TRP A 107 -3.09 -1.38 4.70
C TRP A 107 -2.66 -2.69 4.02
N VAL A 108 -1.52 -3.26 4.41
CA VAL A 108 -1.04 -4.52 3.84
C VAL A 108 -2.06 -5.63 4.06
N LYS A 109 -2.60 -5.75 5.28
CA LYS A 109 -3.65 -6.71 5.60
C LYS A 109 -4.90 -6.47 4.77
N TYR A 110 -5.34 -5.21 4.63
CA TYR A 110 -6.49 -4.84 3.81
C TYR A 110 -6.33 -5.29 2.35
N ILE A 111 -5.17 -5.05 1.73
CA ILE A 111 -4.90 -5.49 0.35
C ILE A 111 -4.87 -7.01 0.25
N GLN A 112 -4.26 -7.71 1.20
CA GLN A 112 -4.24 -9.17 1.23
C GLN A 112 -5.66 -9.76 1.38
N ASP A 113 -6.50 -9.13 2.19
CA ASP A 113 -7.89 -9.52 2.36
C ASP A 113 -8.78 -9.22 1.15
N ILE A 114 -8.37 -8.31 0.26
CA ILE A 114 -9.02 -8.10 -1.03
C ILE A 114 -8.61 -9.22 -2.00
N GLN A 115 -7.33 -9.59 -2.04
CA GLN A 115 -6.83 -10.66 -2.91
C GLN A 115 -7.47 -12.02 -2.63
N ASN A 116 -7.76 -12.32 -1.37
CA ASN A 116 -8.34 -13.61 -0.96
C ASN A 116 -9.87 -13.71 -1.17
N ARG A 117 -10.48 -12.78 -1.93
CA ARG A 117 -11.93 -12.77 -2.21
C ARG A 117 -12.29 -13.29 -3.61
N ASP A 118 -11.28 -13.59 -4.42
CA ASP A 118 -11.39 -14.32 -5.69
C ASP A 118 -10.99 -15.78 -5.48
#